data_AF-A0ABD5S2C8-F1
#
_entry.id   AF-A0ABD5S2C8-F1
#
_cell.length_a   1.000
_cell.length_b   1.000
_cell.length_c   1.000
_cell.angle_alpha   90.00
_cell.angle_beta   90.00
_cell.angle_gamma   90.00
#
_symmetry.space_group_name_H-M   'P 1'
#
loop_
_entity.id
_entity.type
_entity.pdbx_description
1 polymer ?
#
loop_
_entity_poly.entity_id
_entity_poly.type
_entity_poly.pdbx_seq_one_letter_code
_entity_poly.pdbx_strand_id
1 'polypeptide(L)' 'MGLGILDTVALAGSLVFAIPLGIYGVDALLGGRTALGAFCLVVAAAMVALPHYLKTPSDLVTGAAKRATG' A
#
# COMPACT_ATOMS: atom_id res chain seq x y z
N MET A 1 -6.08 -22.03 -4.98
CA MET A 1 -5.13 -21.63 -3.93
C MET A 1 -5.94 -21.00 -2.82
N GLY A 2 -6.35 -21.80 -1.81
CA GLY A 2 -7.07 -21.25 -0.67
C GLY A 2 -6.12 -20.40 0.15
N LEU A 3 -6.48 -19.14 0.39
CA LEU A 3 -5.73 -18.27 1.28
C LEU A 3 -5.78 -18.91 2.67
N GLY A 4 -4.65 -19.45 3.14
CA GLY A 4 -4.58 -20.10 4.44
C GLY A 4 -4.97 -19.09 5.52
N ILE A 5 -5.68 -19.53 6.57
CA ILE A 5 -6.24 -18.64 7.61
C ILE A 5 -5.19 -17.65 8.17
N LEU A 6 -3.93 -18.09 8.31
CA LEU A 6 -2.83 -17.21 8.74
C LEU A 6 -2.54 -16.07 7.77
N ASP A 7 -2.60 -16.33 6.47
CA ASP A 7 -2.36 -15.32 5.43
C ASP A 7 -3.50 -14.29 5.45
N THR A 8 -4.74 -14.74 5.72
CA THR A 8 -5.91 -13.84 5.83
C THR A 8 -5.80 -12.95 7.06
N VAL A 9 -5.35 -13.52 8.18
CA VAL A 9 -5.15 -12.80 9.44
C VAL A 9 -3.99 -11.81 9.32
N ALA A 10 -2.91 -12.18 8.63
CA ALA A 10 -1.79 -11.26 8.37
C ALA A 10 -2.23 -10.07 7.50
N LEU A 11 -3.02 -10.33 6.45
CA LEU A 11 -3.57 -9.28 5.59
C LEU A 11 -4.55 -8.38 6.36
N ALA A 12 -5.45 -8.99 7.14
CA ALA A 12 -6.39 -8.24 7.98
C ALA A 12 -5.67 -7.36 9.00
N GLY A 13 -4.64 -7.88 9.69
CA GLY A 13 -3.83 -7.13 10.64
C GLY A 13 -3.10 -5.94 10.00
N SER A 14 -2.53 -6.13 8.81
CA SER A 14 -1.94 -5.04 8.02
C SER A 14 -2.99 -3.96 7.67
N LEU A 15 -4.17 -4.39 7.25
CA LEU A 15 -5.22 -3.49 6.78
C LEU A 15 -5.73 -2.55 7.89
N VAL A 16 -5.78 -3.01 9.15
CA VAL A 16 -6.15 -2.18 10.31
C VAL A 16 -5.28 -0.93 10.42
N PHE A 17 -3.99 -1.03 10.07
CA PHE A 17 -3.06 0.10 10.10
C PHE A 17 -3.01 0.86 8.76
N ALA A 18 -3.17 0.17 7.64
CA ALA A 18 -3.12 0.78 6.32
C ALA A 18 -4.31 1.70 6.04
N ILE A 19 -5.51 1.36 6.52
CA ILE A 19 -6.73 2.17 6.33
C ILE A 19 -6.58 3.60 6.88
N PRO A 20 -6.26 3.83 8.18
CA PRO A 20 -6.15 5.18 8.72
C PRO A 20 -5.04 5.98 8.03
N LEU A 21 -3.93 5.34 7.68
CA LEU A 21 -2.83 5.99 6.94
C LEU A 21 -3.25 6.38 5.52
N GLY A 22 -4.01 5.52 4.84
CA GLY A 22 -4.57 5.79 3.51
C GLY A 22 -5.55 6.96 3.53
N ILE A 23 -6.45 6.99 4.53
CA ILE A 23 -7.40 8.10 4.72
C ILE A 23 -6.64 9.42 4.91
N TYR A 24 -5.63 9.43 5.78
CA TYR A 24 -4.79 10.61 5.98
C TYR A 24 -4.05 11.03 4.71
N GLY A 25 -3.51 10.06 3.95
CA GLY A 25 -2.85 10.34 2.67
C GLY A 25 -3.80 11.02 1.69
N VAL A 26 -5.03 10.52 1.55
CA VAL A 26 -6.05 11.15 0.69
C VAL A 26 -6.38 12.56 1.17
N ASP A 27 -6.60 12.77 2.47
CA ASP A 27 -6.85 14.10 3.02
C ASP A 27 -5.68 15.06 2.75
N ALA A 28 -4.44 14.60 2.96
CA ALA A 28 -3.23 15.35 2.70
C ALA A 28 -3.13 15.80 1.23
N LEU A 29 -3.47 14.94 0.26
CA LEU A 29 -3.59 15.31 -1.15
C LEU A 29 -4.66 16.39 -1.37
N LEU A 30 -5.86 16.21 -0.77
CA LEU A 30 -7.00 17.08 -1.00
C LEU A 30 -6.78 18.51 -0.50
N GLY A 31 -6.07 18.71 0.61
CA GLY A 31 -5.69 20.05 1.07
C GLY A 31 -4.32 20.52 0.58
N GLY A 32 -3.84 20.01 -0.55
CA GLY A 32 -2.72 20.59 -1.31
C GLY A 32 -1.32 20.12 -0.92
N ARG A 33 -1.18 19.19 0.03
CA ARG A 33 0.12 18.62 0.45
C ARG A 33 0.41 17.36 -0.35
N THR A 34 0.57 17.53 -1.66
CA THR A 34 0.69 16.43 -2.63
C THR A 34 1.85 15.50 -2.34
N ALA A 35 3.04 16.03 -2.03
CA ALA A 35 4.22 15.20 -1.73
C ALA A 35 4.01 14.30 -0.49
N LEU A 36 3.52 14.88 0.60
CA LEU A 36 3.28 14.17 1.86
C LEU A 36 2.16 13.15 1.71
N GLY A 37 1.05 13.54 1.08
CA GLY A 37 -0.07 12.65 0.84
C GLY A 37 0.29 11.49 -0.09
N ALA A 38 1.01 11.74 -1.18
CA ALA A 38 1.47 10.68 -2.08
C ALA A 38 2.41 9.70 -1.38
N PHE A 39 3.33 10.21 -0.54
CA PHE A 39 4.21 9.37 0.27
C PHE A 39 3.42 8.49 1.23
N CYS A 40 2.46 9.06 1.98
CA CYS A 40 1.59 8.28 2.87
C CYS A 40 0.80 7.20 2.14
N LEU A 41 0.27 7.48 0.94
CA LEU A 41 -0.43 6.48 0.14
C LEU A 41 0.48 5.35 -0.35
N VAL A 42 1.72 5.67 -0.75
CA VAL A 42 2.72 4.65 -1.12
C VAL A 42 3.03 3.76 0.08
N VAL A 43 3.23 4.34 1.26
CA VAL A 43 3.49 3.57 2.49
C VAL A 43 2.28 2.69 2.84
N ALA A 44 1.05 3.21 2.78
CA ALA A 44 -0.16 2.44 3.05
C ALA A 44 -0.30 1.25 2.09
N ALA A 45 -0.06 1.46 0.79
CA ALA A 45 -0.04 0.39 -0.20
C ALA A 45 1.08 -0.64 0.08
N ALA A 46 2.27 -0.17 0.45
CA ALA A 46 3.39 -1.03 0.81
C ALA A 46 3.09 -1.91 2.04
N MET A 47 2.40 -1.38 3.06
CA MET A 47 2.01 -2.17 4.25
C MET A 47 1.10 -3.35 3.89
N VAL A 48 0.24 -3.21 2.89
CA VAL A 48 -0.66 -4.29 2.41
C VAL A 48 0.05 -5.22 1.44
N ALA A 49 0.90 -4.68 0.58
CA ALA A 49 1.61 -5.44 -0.46
C ALA A 49 2.78 -6.26 0.09
N LEU A 50 3.53 -5.76 1.07
CA LEU A 50 4.72 -6.44 1.63
C LEU A 50 4.55 -7.94 1.94
N PRO A 51 3.47 -8.40 2.61
CA PRO A 51 3.30 -9.83 2.91
C PRO A 51 3.17 -10.70 1.65
N HIS A 52 2.70 -10.14 0.54
CA HIS A 52 2.59 -10.84 -0.74
C HIS A 52 3.90 -10.81 -1.53
N TYR A 53 4.63 -9.70 -1.46
CA TYR A 53 5.81 -9.42 -2.28
C TYR A 53 7.12 -9.96 -1.71
N LEU A 54 7.22 -10.22 -0.40
CA LEU A 54 8.35 -10.95 0.16
C LEU A 54 8.48 -12.40 -0.36
N LYS A 55 7.46 -12.92 -1.07
CA LYS A 55 7.52 -14.18 -1.82
C LYS A 55 7.83 -14.02 -3.32
N THR A 56 7.74 -12.81 -3.89
CA THR A 56 7.92 -12.57 -5.33
C THR A 56 8.57 -11.19 -5.56
N PRO A 57 9.90 -11.14 -5.82
CA PRO A 57 10.68 -9.89 -5.75
C PRO A 57 10.44 -8.88 -6.88
N SER A 58 9.66 -9.20 -7.92
CA SER A 58 9.69 -8.46 -9.18
C SER A 58 8.62 -7.37 -9.39
N ASP A 59 7.47 -7.41 -8.72
CA ASP A 59 6.36 -6.53 -9.09
C ASP A 59 6.46 -5.10 -8.48
N LEU A 60 7.33 -4.87 -7.47
CA LEU A 60 7.43 -3.58 -6.73
C LEU A 60 7.93 -2.45 -7.62
N VAL A 61 8.70 -2.78 -8.66
CA VAL A 61 9.34 -1.82 -9.56
C VAL A 61 8.40 -1.42 -10.70
N THR A 62 7.58 -2.34 -11.20
CA THR A 62 6.81 -2.13 -12.43
C THR A 62 5.53 -1.32 -12.22
N GLY A 63 4.89 -1.42 -11.05
CA GLY A 63 3.66 -0.68 -10.73
C GLY A 63 3.87 0.82 -10.48
N ALA A 64 4.95 1.17 -9.77
CA ALA A 64 5.29 2.57 -9.45
C ALA A 64 5.80 3.34 -10.67
N ALA A 65 6.58 2.69 -11.55
CA ALA A 65 7.11 3.30 -12.76
C ALA A 65 6.01 3.67 -13.79
N LYS A 66 4.93 2.89 -13.84
CA LYS A 66 3.88 3.05 -14.85
C LYS A 66 2.89 4.20 -14.56
N ARG A 67 2.78 4.65 -13.30
CA ARG A 67 1.91 5.80 -12.93
C ARG A 67 2.63 7.14 -12.91
N ALA A 68 3.96 7.17 -12.90
CA ALA A 68 4.74 8.41 -12.95
C ALA A 68 5.00 8.92 -14.39
N THR A 69 4.64 8.12 -15.40
CA THR A 69 4.89 8.40 -16.83
C THR A 69 3.61 8.51 -17.66
N GLY A 70 2.43 8.60 -17.02
CA GLY A 70 1.12 8.77 -17.66
C GLY A 70 0.40 10.00 -17.15
#